data_AF-A0A4V0HT76-F1
#
_entry.id   AF-A0A4V0HT76-F1
#
_cell.length_a   1.000
_cell.length_b   1.000
_cell.length_c   1.000
_cell.angle_alpha   90.00
_cell.angle_beta   90.00
_cell.angle_gamma   90.00
#
_symmetry.space_group_name_H-M   'P 1'
#
loop_
_entity.id
_entity.type
_entity.pdbx_description
1 polymer ?
#
loop_
_entity_poly.entity_id
_entity_poly.type
_entity_poly.pdbx_seq_one_letter_code
_entity_poly.pdbx_strand_id
1 'polypeptide(L)'
;MSQLVGRNCVRCGDRITSELDARFCRACGSPVHDWCAVPADGVGCSDCGAGVEASRGNAPAEREPVTNQTAIDALVAYVSARFRDGEDPETVRTELVQRGVSPETADQLVAALKPGKWERGARGQALRAFGVLVMVAGGFLILGNQIGFFPTFPFAGTITVFLGAAIYAVGGGKG
;
A
#
# COMPACT_ATOMS: atom_id res chain seq x y z
N MET A 1 15.13 -24.01 28.89
CA MET A 1 14.82 -24.84 27.70
C MET A 1 14.18 -23.93 26.67
N SER A 2 14.65 -23.91 25.43
CA SER A 2 14.09 -23.04 24.39
C SER A 2 12.78 -23.65 23.86
N GLN A 3 11.68 -22.89 23.84
CA GLN A 3 10.38 -23.36 23.34
C GLN A 3 10.32 -23.30 21.80
N LEU A 4 9.82 -24.37 21.16
CA LEU A 4 9.61 -24.47 19.70
C LEU A 4 8.29 -23.83 19.26
N VAL A 5 7.21 -24.10 20.01
CA VAL A 5 5.87 -23.58 19.68
C VAL A 5 5.89 -22.07 19.61
N GLY A 6 5.32 -21.55 18.53
CA GLY A 6 5.19 -20.13 18.27
C GLY A 6 6.36 -19.51 17.52
N ARG A 7 7.47 -20.22 17.29
CA ARG A 7 8.56 -19.80 16.39
C ARG A 7 8.21 -20.12 14.93
N ASN A 8 8.86 -19.45 13.99
CA ASN A 8 8.72 -19.73 12.56
C ASN A 8 9.79 -20.71 12.09
N CYS A 9 9.41 -21.67 11.25
CA CYS A 9 10.33 -22.56 10.57
C CYS A 9 11.23 -21.76 9.63
N VAL A 10 12.55 -21.88 9.77
CA VAL A 10 13.52 -21.12 8.95
C VAL A 10 13.55 -21.49 7.47
N ARG A 11 12.87 -22.58 7.07
CA ARG A 11 12.77 -23.06 5.68
C ARG A 11 11.50 -22.55 4.98
N CYS A 12 10.33 -22.80 5.55
CA CYS A 12 9.05 -22.40 4.93
C CYS A 12 8.51 -21.06 5.42
N GLY A 13 9.01 -20.52 6.54
CA GLY A 13 8.51 -19.29 7.16
C GLY A 13 7.26 -19.47 8.02
N ASP A 14 6.57 -20.61 7.93
CA ASP A 14 5.34 -20.87 8.70
C ASP A 14 5.60 -21.03 10.20
N ARG A 15 4.59 -20.68 11.00
CA ARG A 15 4.62 -20.80 12.45
C ARG A 15 4.47 -22.25 12.89
N ILE A 16 5.38 -22.68 13.77
CA ILE A 16 5.34 -24.00 14.43
C ILE A 16 4.23 -23.98 15.48
N THR A 17 3.18 -24.76 15.27
CA THR A 17 2.02 -24.86 16.16
C THR A 17 2.13 -25.99 17.18
N SER A 18 3.07 -26.93 16.98
CA SER A 18 3.21 -28.17 17.75
C SER A 18 4.69 -28.54 17.88
N GLU A 19 5.10 -29.03 19.07
CA GLU A 19 6.46 -29.55 19.27
C GLU A 19 6.68 -30.93 18.65
N LEU A 20 5.61 -31.62 18.25
CA LEU A 20 5.69 -32.96 17.65
C LEU A 20 6.05 -32.92 16.17
N ASP A 21 5.84 -31.78 15.51
CA ASP A 21 6.03 -31.63 14.06
C ASP A 21 7.29 -30.81 13.72
N ALA A 22 8.08 -30.47 14.73
CA ALA A 22 9.24 -29.61 14.59
C ALA A 22 10.35 -29.95 15.59
N ARG A 23 11.57 -29.54 15.22
CA ARG A 23 12.75 -29.71 16.06
C ARG A 23 13.72 -28.56 15.87
N PHE A 24 14.64 -28.41 16.81
CA PHE A 24 15.84 -27.61 16.57
C PHE A 24 16.85 -28.45 15.78
N CYS A 25 17.37 -27.90 14.69
CA CYS A 25 18.46 -28.52 13.95
C CYS A 25 19.66 -28.72 14.89
N ARG A 26 20.24 -29.92 14.90
CA ARG A 26 21.37 -30.25 15.80
C ARG A 26 22.65 -29.50 15.43
N ALA A 27 22.86 -29.19 14.14
CA ALA A 27 24.04 -28.46 13.68
C ALA A 27 23.97 -26.95 13.96
N CYS A 28 22.86 -26.29 13.61
CA CYS A 28 22.77 -24.82 13.69
C CYS A 28 21.82 -24.29 14.79
N GLY A 29 21.08 -25.17 15.46
CA GLY A 29 20.12 -24.79 16.51
C GLY A 29 18.85 -24.08 15.98
N SER A 30 18.65 -23.98 14.67
CA SER A 30 17.48 -23.30 14.10
C SER A 30 16.20 -24.15 14.17
N PRO A 31 15.03 -23.55 14.45
CA PRO A 31 13.75 -24.28 14.47
C PRO A 31 13.31 -24.61 13.04
N VAL A 32 12.98 -25.88 12.80
CA VAL A 32 12.56 -26.39 11.49
C VAL A 32 11.48 -27.45 11.67
N HIS A 33 10.46 -27.46 10.80
CA HIS A 33 9.51 -28.57 10.76
C HIS A 33 10.23 -29.86 10.39
N ASP A 34 9.78 -31.00 10.90
CA ASP A 34 10.39 -32.30 10.56
C ASP A 34 10.34 -32.59 9.06
N TRP A 35 9.24 -32.19 8.40
CA TRP A 35 9.07 -32.30 6.95
C TRP A 35 9.89 -31.27 6.15
N CYS A 36 10.27 -30.14 6.76
CA CYS A 36 11.16 -29.14 6.14
C CYS A 36 12.64 -29.50 6.30
N ALA A 37 12.98 -30.45 7.16
CA ALA A 37 14.35 -30.83 7.46
C ALA A 37 14.92 -31.75 6.38
N VAL A 38 15.09 -31.21 5.17
CA VAL A 38 15.84 -31.82 4.08
C VAL A 38 17.28 -31.33 4.10
N PRO A 39 18.27 -32.18 3.71
CA PRO A 39 19.64 -31.72 3.46
C PRO A 39 19.66 -30.59 2.43
N ALA A 40 20.61 -29.66 2.54
CA ALA A 40 20.78 -28.62 1.52
C ALA A 40 21.73 -29.07 0.40
N ASP A 41 21.41 -28.66 -0.82
CA ASP A 41 22.16 -28.99 -2.04
C ASP A 41 23.33 -28.01 -2.30
N GLY A 42 23.69 -27.18 -1.33
CA GLY A 42 24.89 -26.33 -1.44
C GLY A 42 24.94 -25.09 -0.55
N VAL A 43 23.83 -24.35 -0.38
CA VAL A 43 23.83 -23.08 0.36
C VAL A 43 22.99 -23.17 1.63
N GLY A 44 23.65 -23.16 2.79
CA GLY A 44 23.01 -23.19 4.11
C GLY A 44 23.60 -24.27 5.04
N CYS A 45 22.94 -24.47 6.18
CA CYS A 45 23.28 -25.56 7.11
C CYS A 45 23.12 -26.92 6.42
N SER A 46 24.15 -27.77 6.45
CA SER A 46 24.13 -29.10 5.80
C SER A 46 22.98 -29.99 6.25
N ASP A 47 22.53 -29.83 7.50
CA ASP A 47 21.59 -30.75 8.14
C ASP A 47 20.13 -30.37 7.93
N CYS A 48 19.82 -29.08 7.89
CA CYS A 48 18.44 -28.59 7.77
C CYS A 48 18.22 -27.65 6.58
N GLY A 49 19.29 -27.28 5.87
CA GLY A 49 19.30 -26.33 4.77
C GLY A 49 18.80 -24.93 5.09
N ALA A 50 18.88 -24.52 6.35
CA ALA A 50 18.66 -23.14 6.74
C ALA A 50 19.75 -22.25 6.09
N GLY A 51 19.36 -21.38 5.17
CA GLY A 51 20.25 -20.38 4.59
C GLY A 51 20.64 -19.34 5.63
N VAL A 52 21.89 -18.85 5.56
CA VAL A 52 22.45 -17.84 6.49
C VAL A 52 21.63 -16.54 6.50
N GLU A 53 20.90 -16.28 5.41
CA GLU A 53 20.05 -15.10 5.27
C GLU A 53 18.73 -15.19 6.06
N ALA A 54 18.17 -16.38 6.24
CA ALA A 54 16.92 -16.57 6.99
C ALA A 54 17.08 -16.24 8.49
N SER A 55 18.30 -16.32 9.03
CA SER A 55 18.59 -15.92 10.41
C SER A 55 18.64 -14.39 10.61
N ARG A 56 18.79 -13.58 9.55
CA ARG A 56 18.74 -12.12 9.66
C ARG A 56 17.32 -11.55 9.64
N GLY A 57 16.35 -12.27 9.08
CA GLY A 57 14.94 -11.84 9.03
C GLY A 57 14.14 -12.09 10.32
N ASN A 58 14.71 -12.77 11.31
CA ASN A 58 14.04 -13.13 12.57
C ASN A 58 14.59 -12.41 13.81
N ALA A 59 15.51 -11.45 13.64
CA ALA A 59 15.54 -10.37 14.62
C ALA A 59 14.12 -9.80 14.64
N PRO A 60 13.44 -9.65 15.79
CA PRO A 60 12.20 -8.91 15.81
C PRO A 60 12.55 -7.58 15.17
N ALA A 61 12.07 -7.35 13.94
CA ALA A 61 12.16 -6.04 13.32
C ALA A 61 11.75 -5.10 14.44
N GLU A 62 12.65 -4.19 14.84
CA GLU A 62 12.30 -3.14 15.80
C GLU A 62 10.97 -2.63 15.28
N ARG A 63 9.90 -2.99 15.99
CA ARG A 63 8.56 -2.69 15.53
C ARG A 63 8.57 -1.19 15.58
N GLU A 64 8.70 -0.54 14.42
CA GLU A 64 8.52 0.89 14.34
C GLU A 64 7.25 1.16 15.11
N PRO A 65 7.30 2.09 16.09
CA PRO A 65 6.17 2.33 16.96
C PRO A 65 4.98 2.54 16.03
N VAL A 66 3.97 1.67 16.15
CA VAL A 66 2.78 1.74 15.32
C VAL A 66 2.15 3.07 15.65
N THR A 67 2.40 4.06 14.81
CA THR A 67 1.84 5.38 14.99
C THR A 67 0.35 5.28 14.70
N ASN A 68 -0.43 6.19 15.30
CA ASN A 68 -1.84 6.31 14.96
C ASN A 68 -2.04 6.52 13.44
N GLN A 69 -1.08 7.17 12.78
CA GLN A 69 -1.12 7.39 11.33
C GLN A 69 -0.99 6.07 10.54
N THR A 70 -0.04 5.21 10.90
CA THR A 70 0.15 3.91 10.23
C THR A 70 -1.08 3.01 10.38
N ALA A 71 -1.74 3.05 11.55
CA ALA A 71 -2.98 2.31 11.78
C ALA A 71 -4.13 2.86 10.93
N ILE A 72 -4.25 4.19 10.82
CA ILE A 72 -5.24 4.84 9.95
C ILE A 72 -5.00 4.48 8.49
N ASP A 73 -3.75 4.55 8.00
CA ASP A 73 -3.41 4.26 6.61
C ASP A 73 -3.71 2.79 6.25
N ALA A 74 -3.40 1.86 7.16
CA ALA A 74 -3.74 0.44 6.99
C ALA A 74 -5.25 0.21 6.93
N LEU A 75 -6.02 0.92 7.77
CA LEU A 75 -7.49 0.83 7.79
C LEU A 75 -8.10 1.40 6.51
N VAL A 76 -7.60 2.54 6.01
CA VAL A 76 -8.03 3.14 4.74
C VAL A 76 -7.72 2.23 3.56
N ALA A 77 -6.51 1.65 3.51
CA ALA A 77 -6.12 0.71 2.47
C ALA A 77 -7.02 -0.54 2.46
N TYR A 78 -7.34 -1.06 3.65
CA TYR A 78 -8.24 -2.19 3.83
C TYR A 78 -9.65 -1.92 3.28
N VAL A 79 -10.27 -0.82 3.70
CA VAL A 79 -11.63 -0.45 3.26
C VAL A 79 -11.67 -0.16 1.76
N SER A 80 -10.63 0.50 1.23
CA SER A 80 -10.51 0.79 -0.21
C SER A 80 -10.39 -0.48 -1.06
N ALA A 81 -9.69 -1.50 -0.58
CA ALA A 81 -9.57 -2.78 -1.27
C ALA A 81 -10.94 -3.48 -1.38
N ARG A 82 -11.69 -3.58 -0.27
CA ARG A 82 -13.03 -4.19 -0.27
C ARG A 82 -14.02 -3.49 -1.22
N PHE A 83 -13.99 -2.16 -1.27
CA PHE A 83 -14.82 -1.44 -2.23
C PHE A 83 -14.42 -1.67 -3.69
N ARG A 84 -13.12 -1.88 -3.97
CA ARG A 84 -12.65 -2.26 -5.31
C ARG A 84 -13.17 -3.64 -5.72
N ASP A 85 -13.32 -4.54 -4.75
CA ASP A 85 -13.87 -5.88 -4.95
C ASP A 85 -15.41 -5.87 -5.06
N GLY A 86 -16.05 -4.70 -4.95
CA GLY A 86 -17.49 -4.51 -5.13
C GLY A 86 -18.32 -4.90 -3.91
N GLU A 87 -17.71 -4.99 -2.73
CA GLU A 87 -18.46 -5.27 -1.50
C GLU A 87 -19.45 -4.17 -1.12
N ASP A 88 -20.57 -4.59 -0.54
CA ASP A 88 -21.61 -3.69 -0.07
C ASP A 88 -21.12 -2.85 1.14
N PRO A 89 -21.37 -1.53 1.17
CA PRO A 89 -20.98 -0.66 2.27
C PRO A 89 -21.43 -1.08 3.67
N GLU A 90 -22.62 -1.67 3.82
CA GLU A 90 -23.11 -2.12 5.12
C GLU A 90 -22.37 -3.37 5.59
N THR A 91 -21.91 -4.21 4.64
CA THR A 91 -21.08 -5.39 4.93
C THR A 91 -19.73 -4.95 5.47
N VAL A 92 -19.06 -4.01 4.79
CA VAL A 92 -17.76 -3.47 5.22
C VAL A 92 -17.88 -2.77 6.59
N ARG A 93 -18.94 -1.99 6.79
CA ARG A 93 -19.24 -1.35 8.08
C ARG A 93 -19.38 -2.37 9.21
N THR A 94 -20.19 -3.40 9.00
CA THR A 94 -20.44 -4.43 10.01
C THR A 94 -19.14 -5.13 10.40
N GLU A 95 -18.27 -5.43 9.43
CA GLU A 95 -16.98 -6.05 9.69
C GLU A 95 -16.02 -5.13 10.48
N LEU A 96 -15.99 -3.83 10.18
CA LEU A 96 -15.18 -2.87 10.93
C LEU A 96 -15.60 -2.81 12.40
N VAL A 97 -16.91 -2.80 12.67
CA VAL A 97 -17.44 -2.81 14.04
C VAL A 97 -17.09 -4.11 14.76
N GLN A 98 -17.21 -5.27 14.08
CA GLN A 98 -16.79 -6.56 14.65
C GLN A 98 -15.30 -6.61 14.98
N ARG A 99 -14.46 -5.86 14.25
CA ARG A 99 -13.02 -5.71 14.51
C ARG A 99 -12.68 -4.68 15.59
N GLY A 100 -13.68 -4.09 16.24
CA GLY A 100 -13.51 -3.15 17.35
C GLY A 100 -13.39 -1.67 16.94
N VAL A 101 -13.65 -1.33 15.67
CA VAL A 101 -13.78 0.07 15.26
C VAL A 101 -15.12 0.61 15.78
N SER A 102 -15.14 1.84 16.32
CA SER A 102 -16.40 2.41 16.81
C SER A 102 -17.42 2.57 15.67
N PRO A 103 -18.73 2.41 15.92
CA PRO A 103 -19.76 2.58 14.88
C PRO A 103 -19.66 3.92 14.15
N GLU A 104 -19.40 5.01 14.87
CA GLU A 104 -19.28 6.36 14.30
C GLU A 104 -18.07 6.48 13.36
N THR A 105 -16.94 5.86 13.73
CA THR A 105 -15.73 5.86 12.91
C THR A 105 -15.92 5.00 11.66
N ALA A 106 -16.58 3.85 11.79
CA ALA A 106 -16.92 2.98 10.67
C ALA A 106 -17.86 3.69 9.67
N ASP A 107 -18.87 4.40 10.18
CA ASP A 107 -19.78 5.22 9.37
C ASP A 107 -19.06 6.33 8.62
N GLN A 108 -18.14 7.05 9.28
CA GLN A 108 -17.32 8.09 8.64
C GLN A 108 -16.40 7.53 7.56
N LEU A 109 -15.74 6.40 7.80
CA LEU A 109 -14.86 5.73 6.83
C LEU A 109 -15.63 5.24 5.61
N VAL A 110 -16.76 4.56 5.83
CA VAL A 110 -17.61 4.05 4.75
C VAL A 110 -18.21 5.20 3.96
N ALA A 111 -18.65 6.28 4.61
CA ALA A 111 -19.18 7.47 3.91
C ALA A 111 -18.10 8.20 3.10
N ALA A 112 -16.88 8.34 3.63
CA ALA A 112 -15.77 8.97 2.94
C ALA A 112 -15.31 8.19 1.70
N LEU A 113 -15.39 6.86 1.75
CA LEU A 113 -14.91 5.95 0.70
C LEU A 113 -16.03 5.40 -0.19
N LYS A 114 -17.30 5.73 0.07
CA LYS A 114 -18.45 5.26 -0.73
C LYS A 114 -18.26 5.70 -2.20
N PRO A 115 -18.13 4.76 -3.16
CA PRO A 115 -17.89 5.08 -4.57
C PRO A 115 -19.06 5.81 -5.27
N GLY A 116 -20.15 6.11 -4.56
CA GLY A 116 -21.45 6.50 -5.15
C GLY A 116 -21.67 7.96 -5.56
N LYS A 117 -20.74 8.90 -5.33
CA LYS A 117 -20.93 10.31 -5.80
C LYS A 117 -19.74 10.93 -6.52
N TRP A 118 -18.55 10.35 -6.44
CA TRP A 118 -17.35 10.93 -7.05
C TRP A 118 -17.18 10.57 -8.54
N GLU A 119 -17.66 9.40 -8.99
CA GLU A 119 -17.19 8.85 -10.26
C GLU A 119 -17.80 9.43 -11.55
N ARG A 120 -18.98 10.07 -11.52
CA ARG A 120 -19.56 10.71 -12.73
C ARG A 120 -19.51 12.24 -12.73
N GLY A 121 -19.49 12.88 -11.56
CA GLY A 121 -19.44 14.35 -11.44
C GLY A 121 -18.06 14.88 -11.08
N ALA A 122 -17.40 14.30 -10.08
CA ALA A 122 -16.17 14.84 -9.51
C ALA A 122 -14.93 14.54 -10.36
N ARG A 123 -14.89 13.43 -11.11
CA ARG A 123 -13.81 13.19 -12.10
C ARG A 123 -13.80 14.26 -13.20
N GLY A 124 -14.97 14.62 -13.72
CA GLY A 124 -15.10 15.72 -14.69
C GLY A 124 -14.75 17.08 -14.08
N GLN A 125 -15.22 17.35 -12.87
CA GLN A 125 -14.91 18.62 -12.18
C GLN A 125 -13.44 18.74 -11.77
N ALA A 126 -12.81 17.65 -11.31
CA ALA A 126 -11.41 17.60 -10.93
C ALA A 126 -10.50 17.73 -12.17
N LEU A 127 -10.84 17.07 -13.28
CA LEU A 127 -10.13 17.24 -14.55
C LEU A 127 -10.26 18.67 -15.09
N ARG A 128 -11.43 19.29 -14.97
CA ARG A 128 -11.62 20.70 -15.34
C ARG A 128 -10.80 21.62 -14.44
N ALA A 129 -10.82 21.42 -13.12
CA ALA A 129 -10.04 22.22 -12.18
C ALA A 129 -8.54 22.08 -12.45
N PHE A 130 -8.07 20.85 -12.71
CA PHE A 130 -6.69 20.59 -13.08
C PHE A 130 -6.31 21.24 -14.42
N GLY A 131 -7.17 21.13 -15.44
CA GLY A 131 -6.95 21.79 -16.73
C GLY A 131 -6.85 23.32 -16.62
N VAL A 132 -7.71 23.95 -15.81
CA VAL A 132 -7.65 25.40 -15.52
C VAL A 132 -6.33 25.76 -14.83
N LEU A 133 -5.89 24.98 -13.85
CA LEU A 133 -4.64 25.23 -13.13
C LEU A 133 -3.42 25.15 -14.06
N VAL A 134 -3.39 24.15 -14.94
CA VAL A 134 -2.34 23.99 -15.96
C VAL A 134 -2.34 25.16 -16.94
N MET A 135 -3.52 25.64 -17.38
CA MET A 135 -3.60 26.84 -18.23
C MET A 135 -3.06 28.09 -17.54
N VAL A 136 -3.42 28.32 -16.28
CA VAL A 136 -2.94 29.48 -15.50
C VAL A 136 -1.43 29.44 -15.38
N ALA A 137 -0.85 28.28 -15.05
CA ALA A 137 0.60 28.10 -15.01
C ALA A 137 1.25 28.38 -16.37
N GLY A 138 0.67 27.89 -17.48
CA GLY A 138 1.13 28.19 -18.83
C GLY A 138 1.08 29.68 -19.16
N GLY A 139 0.02 30.39 -18.76
CA GLY A 139 -0.11 31.84 -18.89
C GLY A 139 0.98 32.61 -18.13
N PHE A 140 1.28 32.19 -16.88
CA PHE A 140 2.38 32.76 -16.11
C PHE A 140 3.74 32.54 -16.77
N LEU A 141 3.97 31.38 -17.41
CA LEU A 141 5.18 31.13 -18.17
C LEU A 141 5.29 32.02 -19.41
N ILE A 142 4.19 32.25 -20.14
CA ILE A 142 4.17 33.17 -21.29
C ILE A 142 4.48 34.61 -20.83
N LEU A 143 3.85 35.07 -19.75
CA LEU A 143 4.04 36.41 -19.20
C LEU A 143 5.48 36.58 -18.66
N GLY A 144 5.97 35.59 -17.92
CA GLY A 144 7.33 35.57 -17.37
C GLY A 144 8.40 35.57 -18.46
N ASN A 145 8.15 34.91 -19.59
CA ASN A 145 9.04 34.98 -20.75
C ASN A 145 9.07 36.39 -21.39
N GLN A 146 7.91 37.06 -21.52
CA GLN A 146 7.85 38.44 -22.05
C GLN A 146 8.53 39.47 -21.14
N ILE A 147 8.46 39.27 -19.83
CA ILE A 147 9.06 40.18 -18.82
C ILE A 147 10.55 39.83 -18.59
N GLY A 148 11.07 38.74 -19.16
CA GLY A 148 12.45 38.30 -19.01
C GLY A 148 12.75 37.56 -17.69
N PHE A 149 11.71 37.16 -16.95
CA PHE A 149 11.82 36.44 -15.69
C PHE A 149 12.20 34.96 -15.86
N PHE A 150 11.83 34.34 -17.00
CA PHE A 150 12.21 32.97 -17.37
C PHE A 150 12.58 32.86 -18.86
N PRO A 151 13.85 33.10 -19.25
CA PRO A 151 14.26 33.16 -20.66
C PRO A 151 14.44 31.79 -21.34
N THR A 152 14.22 30.66 -20.65
CA THR A 152 14.77 29.37 -21.11
C THR A 152 13.92 28.60 -22.11
N PHE A 153 12.61 28.85 -22.29
CA PHE A 153 11.82 28.09 -23.27
C PHE A 153 10.61 28.86 -23.84
N PRO A 154 10.72 29.50 -25.02
CA PRO A 154 9.62 30.27 -25.62
C PRO A 154 8.39 29.41 -25.98
N PHE A 155 8.56 28.08 -26.06
CA PHE A 155 7.51 27.12 -26.41
C PHE A 155 6.85 26.44 -25.21
N ALA A 156 7.45 26.50 -24.01
CA ALA A 156 6.92 25.77 -22.85
C ALA A 156 5.56 26.33 -22.38
N GLY A 157 5.40 27.65 -22.44
CA GLY A 157 4.15 28.30 -22.07
C GLY A 157 2.99 27.91 -22.99
N THR A 158 3.20 27.91 -24.31
CA THR A 158 2.17 27.54 -25.28
C THR A 158 1.79 26.07 -25.18
N ILE A 159 2.76 25.15 -25.10
CA ILE A 159 2.49 23.71 -24.92
C ILE A 159 1.67 23.45 -23.66
N THR A 160 2.00 24.11 -22.54
CA THR A 160 1.29 23.95 -21.28
C THR A 160 -0.16 24.45 -21.37
N VAL A 161 -0.41 25.59 -22.01
CA VAL A 161 -1.77 26.10 -22.23
C VAL A 161 -2.61 25.16 -23.09
N PHE A 162 -2.05 24.64 -24.20
CA PHE A 162 -2.76 23.69 -25.07
C PHE A 162 -3.06 22.36 -24.36
N LEU A 163 -2.13 21.86 -23.55
CA LEU A 163 -2.35 20.67 -22.74
C LEU A 163 -3.46 20.89 -21.71
N GLY A 164 -3.46 22.05 -21.03
CA GLY A 164 -4.55 22.43 -20.12
C GLY A 164 -5.91 22.50 -20.82
N ALA A 165 -5.96 23.01 -22.06
CA ALA A 165 -7.16 23.05 -22.90
C ALA A 165 -7.69 21.67 -23.24
N ALA A 166 -6.81 20.77 -23.66
CA ALA A 166 -7.19 19.40 -23.99
C ALA A 166 -7.76 18.67 -22.76
N ILE A 167 -7.11 18.79 -21.61
CA ILE A 167 -7.56 18.19 -20.35
C ILE A 167 -8.93 18.75 -19.93
N TYR A 168 -9.11 20.07 -20.01
CA TYR A 168 -10.38 20.73 -19.67
C TYR A 168 -11.53 20.26 -20.57
N ALA A 169 -11.28 20.14 -21.88
CA ALA A 169 -12.26 19.70 -22.87
C ALA A 169 -12.68 18.23 -22.66
N VAL A 170 -11.71 17.34 -22.39
CA VAL A 170 -11.98 15.92 -22.07
C VAL A 170 -12.80 15.79 -20.78
N GLY A 171 -12.52 16.61 -19.77
CA GLY A 171 -13.32 16.68 -18.54
C GLY A 171 -14.73 17.28 -18.75
N GLY A 172 -15.06 17.79 -19.94
CA GLY A 172 -16.32 18.47 -20.23
C GLY A 172 -17.27 17.79 -21.21
N GLY A 173 -16.87 16.69 -21.85
CA GLY A 173 -17.75 15.91 -22.71
C GLY A 173 -18.95 15.38 -21.94
N LYS A 174 -20.16 15.76 -22.37
CA LYS A 174 -21.41 15.11 -21.92
C LYS A 174 -21.38 13.66 -22.40
N GLY A 175 -20.96 12.75 -21.51
CA GLY A 175 -21.25 11.32 -21.61
C GLY A 175 -22.63 11.03 -21.05
#